data_AF-A0A2H6HI17-F1
#
_entry.id   AF-A0A2H6HI17-F1
#
_cell.length_a   1.000
_cell.length_b   1.000
_cell.length_c   1.000
_cell.angle_alpha   90.00
_cell.angle_beta   90.00
_cell.angle_gamma   90.00
#
_symmetry.space_group_name_H-M   'P 1'
#
loop_
_entity.id
_entity.type
_entity.pdbx_description
1 polymer ?
#
loop_
_entity_poly.entity_id
_entity_poly.type
_entity_poly.pdbx_seq_one_letter_code
_entity_poly.pdbx_strand_id
1 'polypeptide(L)'
;MAKYAMAVDLSRCQGCRACMEACKIENNTPQGVFWMYVFRTESGEYPNTKVDFLPRPCQQCNNPPCVKVCPVGARFQRDDGIVLTDYDRCIGCRYCEVACPYGVNYYNWRKPEEAFADYNVDYKDPDIAAATGGLIPPYKNPALDRLQGTEQRLTAGSAHNVGVMEKCTFCVQRVDKGLDPACVDVCPVHALHFGDIEDANSPISQYVNRQTGFKLLEELGTDPSVFYLNGTPPGSDTREIERPLTEVGS
;
A
#
# COMPACT_ATOMS: atom_id res chain seq x y z
N MET A 1 -3.92 11.19 20.93
CA MET A 1 -4.15 9.96 20.15
C MET A 1 -2.92 9.78 19.30
N ALA A 2 -2.48 8.54 19.07
CA ALA A 2 -1.30 8.29 18.25
C ALA A 2 -1.46 8.89 16.85
N LYS A 3 -0.36 9.37 16.25
CA LYS A 3 -0.31 9.81 14.85
C LYS A 3 0.54 8.83 14.05
N TYR A 4 -0.12 7.91 13.36
CA TYR A 4 0.58 6.85 12.66
C TYR A 4 1.28 7.35 11.40
N ALA A 5 2.57 7.06 11.30
CA ALA A 5 3.39 7.34 10.14
C ALA A 5 4.31 6.16 9.83
N MET A 6 4.95 6.20 8.65
CA MET A 6 5.95 5.23 8.22
C MET A 6 7.23 5.94 7.80
N ALA A 7 8.39 5.42 8.16
CA ALA A 7 9.68 5.82 7.60
C ALA A 7 10.28 4.69 6.77
N VAL A 8 10.90 5.05 5.66
CA VAL A 8 11.56 4.14 4.71
C VAL A 8 13.03 4.54 4.61
N ASP A 9 13.93 3.75 5.18
CA ASP A 9 15.38 3.93 5.05
C ASP A 9 15.86 3.37 3.70
N LEU A 10 16.08 4.28 2.75
CA LEU A 10 16.48 3.94 1.39
C LEU A 10 17.90 3.39 1.31
N SER A 11 18.76 3.69 2.29
CA SER A 11 20.12 3.14 2.33
C SER A 11 20.16 1.65 2.68
N ARG A 12 19.09 1.14 3.30
CA ARG A 12 18.96 -0.28 3.70
C ARG A 12 18.14 -1.09 2.70
N CYS A 13 17.29 -0.43 1.90
CA CYS A 13 16.41 -1.13 0.98
C CYS A 13 17.20 -1.81 -0.15
N GLN A 14 17.19 -3.14 -0.17
CA GLN A 14 17.85 -3.95 -1.20
C GLN A 14 16.92 -4.36 -2.36
N GLY A 15 15.70 -3.83 -2.41
CA GLY A 15 14.75 -4.14 -3.49
C GLY A 15 14.22 -5.58 -3.52
N CYS A 16 14.27 -6.34 -2.42
CA CYS A 16 13.89 -7.77 -2.41
C CYS A 16 12.39 -8.05 -2.58
N ARG A 17 11.53 -7.03 -2.57
CA ARG A 17 10.06 -7.12 -2.74
C ARG A 17 9.29 -7.95 -1.70
N ALA A 18 9.93 -8.42 -0.63
CA ALA A 18 9.25 -9.13 0.46
C ALA A 18 8.07 -8.33 1.05
N CYS A 19 8.21 -7.01 1.16
CA CYS A 19 7.14 -6.11 1.61
C CYS A 19 5.93 -6.04 0.65
N MET A 20 6.14 -6.26 -0.65
CA MET A 20 5.05 -6.34 -1.64
C MET A 20 4.27 -7.64 -1.44
N GLU A 21 4.97 -8.77 -1.33
CA GLU A 21 4.37 -10.08 -1.12
C GLU A 21 3.64 -10.18 0.22
N ALA A 22 4.23 -9.67 1.30
CA ALA A 22 3.53 -9.63 2.59
C ALA A 22 2.27 -8.77 2.53
N CYS A 23 2.28 -7.65 1.79
CA CYS A 23 1.09 -6.82 1.61
C CYS A 23 -0.01 -7.56 0.82
N LYS A 24 0.37 -8.33 -0.21
CA LYS A 24 -0.52 -9.20 -1.00
C LYS A 24 -1.18 -10.26 -0.13
N ILE A 25 -0.39 -10.99 0.65
CA ILE A 25 -0.88 -12.08 1.51
C ILE A 25 -1.77 -11.51 2.63
N GLU A 26 -1.34 -10.45 3.30
CA GLU A 26 -2.05 -9.89 4.45
C GLU A 26 -3.37 -9.22 4.05
N ASN A 27 -3.40 -8.52 2.91
CA ASN A 27 -4.56 -7.74 2.48
C ASN A 27 -5.29 -8.36 1.29
N ASN A 28 -4.94 -9.59 0.90
CA ASN A 28 -5.57 -10.37 -0.17
C ASN A 28 -5.63 -9.71 -1.56
N THR A 29 -4.72 -8.77 -1.87
CA THR A 29 -4.88 -7.93 -3.06
C THR A 29 -4.79 -8.72 -4.39
N PRO A 30 -5.71 -8.50 -5.35
CA PRO A 30 -5.74 -9.22 -6.62
C PRO A 30 -4.48 -9.03 -7.48
N GLN A 31 -4.31 -9.85 -8.53
CA GLN A 31 -3.23 -9.69 -9.51
C GLN A 31 -3.18 -8.26 -10.07
N GLY A 32 -1.97 -7.74 -10.30
CA GLY A 32 -1.78 -6.36 -10.78
C GLY A 32 -2.05 -5.26 -9.74
N VAL A 33 -2.70 -5.58 -8.61
CA VAL A 33 -3.00 -4.61 -7.55
C VAL A 33 -1.95 -4.63 -6.44
N PHE A 34 -1.06 -3.64 -6.44
CA PHE A 34 0.07 -3.54 -5.52
C PHE A 34 -0.06 -2.35 -4.58
N TRP A 35 -0.73 -2.53 -3.44
CA TRP A 35 -0.84 -1.48 -2.41
C TRP A 35 0.51 -1.04 -1.85
N MET A 36 1.51 -1.92 -1.92
CA MET A 36 2.93 -1.64 -1.75
C MET A 36 3.62 -2.03 -3.05
N TYR A 37 4.36 -1.10 -3.67
CA TYR A 37 5.17 -1.35 -4.85
C TYR A 37 6.58 -0.82 -4.64
N VAL A 38 7.59 -1.62 -4.98
CA VAL A 38 9.00 -1.20 -4.89
C VAL A 38 9.47 -0.88 -6.30
N PHE A 39 9.57 0.43 -6.59
CA PHE A 39 10.18 0.89 -7.83
C PHE A 39 11.66 0.54 -7.82
N ARG A 40 12.13 0.00 -8.94
CA ARG A 40 13.56 -0.19 -9.21
C ARG A 40 13.96 0.80 -10.29
N THR A 41 14.74 1.78 -9.90
CA THR A 41 15.09 2.90 -10.78
C THR A 41 16.58 2.92 -11.08
N GLU A 42 16.93 3.40 -12.26
CA GLU A 42 18.30 3.67 -12.69
C GLU A 42 18.46 5.16 -12.99
N SER A 43 19.58 5.74 -12.58
CA SER A 43 20.01 7.09 -12.95
C SER A 43 21.48 7.09 -13.40
N GLY A 44 21.90 8.18 -14.05
CA GLY A 44 23.23 8.31 -14.63
C GLY A 44 23.40 7.63 -15.99
N GLU A 45 24.62 7.71 -16.53
CA GLU A 45 24.98 7.18 -17.85
C GLU A 45 26.06 6.11 -17.74
N TYR A 46 25.98 5.07 -18.58
CA TYR A 46 26.97 3.99 -18.60
C TYR A 46 28.40 4.56 -18.79
N PRO A 47 29.40 4.10 -18.02
CA PRO A 47 29.36 3.02 -17.03
C PRO A 47 29.01 3.45 -15.59
N ASN A 48 28.72 4.73 -15.37
CA ASN A 48 28.47 5.30 -14.04
C ASN A 48 26.95 5.35 -13.74
N THR A 49 26.27 4.21 -13.88
CA THR A 49 24.86 4.12 -13.50
C THR A 49 24.69 3.76 -12.03
N LYS A 50 23.59 4.23 -11.44
CA LYS A 50 23.20 3.90 -10.07
C LYS A 50 21.80 3.29 -10.10
N VAL A 51 21.62 2.22 -9.33
CA VAL A 51 20.31 1.59 -9.12
C VAL A 51 19.81 1.94 -7.73
N ASP A 52 18.60 2.47 -7.64
CA ASP A 52 17.92 2.81 -6.40
C ASP A 52 16.58 2.07 -6.29
N PHE A 53 16.11 1.89 -5.05
CA PHE A 53 14.86 1.20 -4.76
C PHE A 53 13.94 2.10 -3.94
N LEU A 54 12.72 2.31 -4.41
CA LEU A 54 11.74 3.18 -3.74
C LEU A 54 10.45 2.41 -3.42
N PRO A 55 10.30 1.88 -2.19
CA PRO A 55 9.02 1.38 -1.69
C PRO A 55 7.98 2.49 -1.58
N ARG A 56 6.89 2.39 -2.33
CA ARG A 56 5.84 3.42 -2.39
C ARG A 56 4.47 2.85 -2.02
N PRO A 57 4.10 2.86 -0.73
CA PRO A 57 2.72 2.63 -0.31
C PRO A 57 1.86 3.89 -0.50
N CYS A 58 0.58 3.81 -0.11
CA CYS A 58 -0.20 5.00 0.17
C CYS A 58 0.50 5.88 1.22
N GLN A 59 0.53 7.18 0.95
CA GLN A 59 1.26 8.16 1.75
C GLN A 59 0.51 8.62 3.02
N GLN A 60 -0.71 8.13 3.26
CA GLN A 60 -1.60 8.49 4.39
C GLN A 60 -1.54 9.98 4.76
N CYS A 61 -1.79 10.81 3.76
CA CYS A 61 -1.66 12.25 3.80
C CYS A 61 -2.51 12.89 4.92
N ASN A 62 -1.97 13.87 5.64
CA ASN A 62 -2.69 14.70 6.61
C ASN A 62 -3.64 15.69 5.94
N ASN A 63 -3.36 16.07 4.70
CA ASN A 63 -4.24 16.87 3.85
C ASN A 63 -4.69 16.06 2.62
N PRO A 64 -5.48 14.97 2.79
CA PRO A 64 -5.70 13.98 1.75
C PRO A 64 -6.66 14.48 0.66
N PRO A 65 -6.21 14.71 -0.59
CA PRO A 65 -7.10 15.12 -1.68
C PRO A 65 -8.14 14.05 -2.00
N CYS A 66 -7.80 12.77 -1.84
CA CYS A 66 -8.69 11.64 -2.08
C CYS A 66 -9.91 11.60 -1.15
N VAL A 67 -9.81 12.15 0.07
CA VAL A 67 -10.95 12.29 0.99
C VAL A 67 -11.85 13.44 0.54
N LYS A 68 -11.27 14.59 0.21
CA LYS A 68 -12.00 15.81 -0.19
C LYS A 68 -12.86 15.62 -1.43
N VAL A 69 -12.42 14.79 -2.37
CA VAL A 69 -13.14 14.54 -3.62
C VAL A 69 -14.17 13.41 -3.55
N CYS A 70 -14.27 12.68 -2.43
CA CYS A 70 -15.18 11.54 -2.33
C CYS A 70 -16.63 12.02 -2.11
N PRO A 71 -17.52 11.89 -3.11
CA PRO A 71 -18.85 12.50 -3.05
C PRO A 71 -19.77 11.81 -2.02
N VAL A 72 -19.48 10.55 -1.71
CA VAL A 72 -20.27 9.74 -0.79
C VAL A 72 -19.64 9.62 0.58
N GLY A 73 -18.47 10.20 0.86
CA GLY A 73 -17.80 10.06 2.16
C GLY A 73 -17.28 8.65 2.47
N ALA A 74 -17.09 7.81 1.45
CA ALA A 74 -16.47 6.50 1.59
C ALA A 74 -14.97 6.61 1.92
N ARG A 75 -14.28 7.63 1.39
CA ARG A 75 -12.93 7.98 1.83
C ARG A 75 -13.03 8.90 3.04
N PHE A 76 -12.31 8.56 4.11
CA PHE A 76 -12.28 9.35 5.33
C PHE A 76 -10.92 9.18 6.02
N GLN A 77 -10.62 10.09 6.94
CA GLN A 77 -9.42 10.03 7.76
C GLN A 77 -9.83 9.82 9.22
N ARG A 78 -9.16 8.89 9.90
CA ARG A 78 -9.29 8.68 11.34
C ARG A 78 -8.52 9.76 12.12
N ASP A 79 -8.84 9.93 13.39
CA ASP A 79 -8.13 10.88 14.26
C ASP A 79 -6.64 10.57 14.43
N ASP A 80 -6.26 9.30 14.24
CA ASP A 80 -4.87 8.82 14.26
C ASP A 80 -4.10 9.04 12.95
N GLY A 81 -4.73 9.69 11.96
CA GLY A 81 -4.13 10.07 10.68
C GLY A 81 -4.29 9.03 9.56
N ILE A 82 -4.74 7.80 9.86
CA ILE A 82 -4.91 6.77 8.82
C ILE A 82 -6.08 7.14 7.90
N VAL A 83 -5.82 7.22 6.60
CA VAL A 83 -6.85 7.43 5.58
C VAL A 83 -7.39 6.07 5.15
N LEU A 84 -8.71 5.88 5.19
CA LEU A 84 -9.36 4.60 4.90
C LEU A 84 -10.43 4.74 3.81
N THR A 85 -10.86 3.59 3.29
CA THR A 85 -12.11 3.47 2.53
C THR A 85 -13.08 2.67 3.35
N ASP A 86 -14.31 3.14 3.46
CA ASP A 86 -15.47 2.32 3.75
C ASP A 86 -15.91 1.62 2.45
N TYR A 87 -15.64 0.33 2.34
CA TYR A 87 -15.86 -0.42 1.10
C TYR A 87 -17.34 -0.61 0.77
N ASP A 88 -18.23 -0.63 1.76
CA ASP A 88 -19.69 -0.75 1.54
C ASP A 88 -20.29 0.56 1.03
N ARG A 89 -19.70 1.69 1.43
CA ARG A 89 -20.14 3.02 1.01
C ARG A 89 -19.55 3.45 -0.34
N CYS A 90 -18.51 2.77 -0.81
CA CYS A 90 -17.81 3.16 -2.02
C CYS A 90 -18.64 2.86 -3.28
N ILE A 91 -18.91 3.88 -4.07
CA ILE A 91 -19.69 3.76 -5.32
C ILE A 91 -18.82 3.67 -6.59
N GLY A 92 -17.51 3.52 -6.46
CA GLY A 92 -16.65 3.34 -7.64
C GLY A 92 -16.51 4.52 -8.59
N CYS A 93 -16.77 5.75 -8.16
CA CYS A 93 -16.66 6.94 -9.02
C CYS A 93 -15.23 7.31 -9.43
N ARG A 94 -14.20 6.69 -8.82
CA ARG A 94 -12.77 6.84 -9.14
C ARG A 94 -12.17 8.25 -9.01
N TYR A 95 -12.90 9.24 -8.49
CA TYR A 95 -12.34 10.58 -8.26
C TYR A 95 -11.13 10.58 -7.33
N CYS A 96 -11.12 9.69 -6.33
CA CYS A 96 -9.97 9.52 -5.45
C CYS A 96 -8.71 8.97 -6.16
N GLU A 97 -8.87 8.27 -7.28
CA GLU A 97 -7.76 7.82 -8.14
C GLU A 97 -7.10 9.00 -8.82
N VAL A 98 -7.91 9.83 -9.50
CA VAL A 98 -7.46 11.00 -10.25
C VAL A 98 -6.88 12.08 -9.33
N ALA A 99 -7.47 12.28 -8.15
CA ALA A 99 -7.03 13.30 -7.21
C ALA A 99 -5.74 12.93 -6.46
N CYS A 100 -5.32 11.66 -6.48
CA CYS A 100 -4.16 11.22 -5.74
C CYS A 100 -2.88 11.37 -6.58
N PRO A 101 -1.91 12.20 -6.16
CA PRO A 101 -0.72 12.44 -6.97
C PRO A 101 0.26 11.26 -6.98
N TYR A 102 0.00 10.24 -6.16
CA TYR A 102 0.91 9.10 -5.98
C TYR A 102 0.51 7.87 -6.81
N GLY A 103 -0.64 7.83 -7.48
CA GLY A 103 -1.05 6.66 -8.26
C GLY A 103 -1.10 5.35 -7.44
N VAL A 104 -1.57 5.44 -6.20
CA VAL A 104 -1.62 4.33 -5.20
C VAL A 104 -3.04 3.83 -4.93
N ASN A 105 -4.03 4.33 -5.69
CA ASN A 105 -5.40 3.86 -5.61
C ASN A 105 -5.67 2.90 -6.75
N TYR A 106 -6.33 1.80 -6.44
CA TYR A 106 -6.67 0.74 -7.39
C TYR A 106 -8.18 0.60 -7.44
N TYR A 107 -8.71 0.37 -8.64
CA TYR A 107 -10.11 0.09 -8.87
C TYR A 107 -10.29 -1.40 -9.17
N ASN A 108 -11.24 -2.04 -8.50
CA ASN A 108 -11.53 -3.45 -8.69
C ASN A 108 -12.46 -3.63 -9.90
N TRP A 109 -11.86 -3.95 -11.05
CA TRP A 109 -12.58 -4.15 -12.32
C TRP A 109 -13.30 -5.48 -12.42
N ARG A 110 -12.71 -6.53 -11.82
CA ARG A 110 -13.16 -7.92 -11.91
C ARG A 110 -13.28 -8.48 -10.51
N LYS A 111 -14.02 -9.58 -10.39
CA LYS A 111 -14.07 -10.32 -9.13
C LYS A 111 -12.70 -10.91 -8.83
N PRO A 112 -12.31 -11.07 -7.56
CA PRO A 112 -11.02 -11.66 -7.20
C PRO A 112 -10.78 -13.01 -7.87
N GLU A 113 -11.78 -13.88 -7.92
CA GLU A 113 -11.67 -15.23 -8.51
C GLU A 113 -11.31 -15.19 -9.99
N GLU A 114 -11.81 -14.17 -10.71
CA GLU A 114 -11.49 -13.94 -12.13
C GLU A 114 -10.11 -13.30 -12.28
N ALA A 115 -9.73 -12.39 -11.38
CA ALA A 115 -8.41 -11.76 -11.38
C ALA A 115 -7.27 -12.74 -11.03
N PHE A 116 -7.58 -13.85 -10.33
CA PHE A 116 -6.62 -14.91 -10.03
C PHE A 116 -6.63 -16.05 -11.06
N ALA A 117 -7.61 -16.14 -11.96
CA ALA A 117 -7.65 -17.14 -13.02
C ALA A 117 -6.49 -16.99 -14.04
N ASP A 118 -5.93 -15.78 -14.15
CA ASP A 118 -4.80 -15.46 -15.04
C ASP A 118 -3.45 -16.01 -14.53
N TYR A 119 -3.40 -16.70 -13.36
CA TYR A 119 -2.19 -17.27 -12.76
C TYR A 119 -1.79 -18.66 -13.27
N ASN A 120 -2.36 -19.13 -14.39
CA ASN A 120 -2.26 -20.52 -14.85
C ASN A 120 -2.72 -21.57 -13.81
N VAL A 121 -3.53 -21.16 -12.83
CA VAL A 121 -4.20 -22.05 -11.88
C VAL A 121 -5.70 -21.90 -12.09
N ASP A 122 -6.32 -22.91 -12.68
CA ASP A 122 -7.77 -22.94 -12.82
C ASP A 122 -8.39 -23.26 -11.46
N TYR A 123 -8.80 -22.23 -10.73
CA TYR A 123 -9.50 -22.41 -9.45
C TYR A 123 -10.88 -23.08 -9.59
N LYS A 124 -11.36 -23.30 -10.81
CA LYS A 124 -12.55 -24.11 -11.10
C LYS A 124 -12.20 -25.59 -11.30
N ASP A 125 -10.91 -25.95 -11.31
CA ASP A 125 -10.45 -27.33 -11.35
C ASP A 125 -10.96 -28.09 -10.11
N PRO A 126 -11.69 -29.21 -10.27
CA PRO A 126 -12.18 -30.02 -9.17
C PRO A 126 -11.09 -30.51 -8.21
N ASP A 127 -9.89 -30.79 -8.71
CA ASP A 127 -8.76 -31.26 -7.90
C ASP A 127 -8.21 -30.12 -7.03
N ILE A 128 -8.17 -28.90 -7.57
CA ILE A 128 -7.83 -27.69 -6.80
C ILE A 128 -8.91 -27.40 -5.77
N ALA A 129 -10.19 -27.45 -6.14
CA ALA A 129 -11.30 -27.24 -5.22
C ALA A 129 -11.30 -28.26 -4.06
N ALA A 130 -10.97 -29.52 -4.35
CA ALA A 130 -10.83 -30.57 -3.34
C ALA A 130 -9.63 -30.32 -2.41
N ALA A 131 -8.49 -29.89 -2.96
CA ALA A 131 -7.29 -29.59 -2.19
C ALA A 131 -7.41 -28.32 -1.32
N THR A 132 -8.15 -27.31 -1.78
CA THR A 132 -8.31 -26.02 -1.08
C THR A 132 -9.62 -25.92 -0.28
N GLY A 133 -10.52 -26.90 -0.40
CA GLY A 133 -11.87 -26.80 0.18
C GLY A 133 -12.72 -25.70 -0.47
N GLY A 134 -12.44 -25.34 -1.73
CA GLY A 134 -13.13 -24.26 -2.46
C GLY A 134 -12.63 -22.85 -2.14
N LEU A 135 -11.51 -22.70 -1.42
CA LEU A 135 -10.89 -21.41 -1.15
C LEU A 135 -10.02 -20.96 -2.34
N ILE A 136 -10.21 -19.71 -2.77
CA ILE A 136 -9.51 -19.09 -3.89
C ILE A 136 -8.67 -17.91 -3.36
N PRO A 137 -7.38 -17.80 -3.75
CA PRO A 137 -6.20 -18.39 -3.07
C PRO A 137 -6.46 -18.96 -1.66
N PRO A 138 -5.75 -20.03 -1.23
CA PRO A 138 -6.20 -20.91 -0.14
C PRO A 138 -6.28 -20.24 1.24
N TYR A 139 -5.83 -18.99 1.36
CA TYR A 139 -5.88 -18.18 2.58
C TYR A 139 -6.52 -16.81 2.29
N LYS A 140 -7.72 -16.61 2.85
CA LYS A 140 -8.31 -15.28 3.05
C LYS A 140 -8.00 -14.85 4.46
N ASN A 141 -7.39 -13.68 4.65
CA ASN A 141 -7.23 -13.14 5.99
C ASN A 141 -8.62 -12.85 6.59
N PRO A 142 -9.03 -13.58 7.64
CA PRO A 142 -10.39 -13.47 8.18
C PRO A 142 -10.64 -12.15 8.91
N ALA A 143 -9.59 -11.35 9.15
CA ALA A 143 -9.73 -10.01 9.70
C ALA A 143 -10.33 -9.03 8.69
N LEU A 144 -10.26 -9.35 7.38
CA LEU A 144 -10.72 -8.44 6.32
C LEU A 144 -12.25 -8.35 6.25
N ASP A 145 -12.98 -9.36 6.71
CA ASP A 145 -14.45 -9.39 6.71
C ASP A 145 -15.06 -8.78 7.97
N ARG A 146 -14.24 -8.14 8.82
CA ARG A 146 -14.68 -7.58 10.09
C ARG A 146 -14.75 -6.07 9.98
N LEU A 147 -15.82 -5.52 10.56
CA LEU A 147 -15.93 -4.09 10.82
C LEU A 147 -14.81 -3.66 11.77
N GLN A 148 -14.15 -2.55 11.43
CA GLN A 148 -13.01 -2.01 12.17
C GLN A 148 -13.35 -0.64 12.77
N GLY A 149 -12.61 -0.28 13.81
CA GLY A 149 -12.75 1.00 14.50
C GLY A 149 -14.07 1.19 15.25
N THR A 150 -14.20 2.37 15.86
CA THR A 150 -15.37 2.78 16.66
C THR A 150 -16.63 2.93 15.83
N GLU A 151 -16.48 3.37 14.58
CA GLU A 151 -17.59 3.55 13.64
C GLU A 151 -18.03 2.26 12.94
N GLN A 152 -17.41 1.11 13.26
CA GLN A 152 -17.76 -0.20 12.71
C GLN A 152 -17.88 -0.18 11.18
N ARG A 153 -16.82 0.30 10.51
CA ARG A 153 -16.77 0.38 9.05
C ARG A 153 -15.95 -0.75 8.46
N LEU A 154 -16.29 -1.16 7.25
CA LEU A 154 -15.57 -2.18 6.52
C LEU A 154 -14.35 -1.55 5.83
N THR A 155 -13.18 -1.59 6.48
CA THR A 155 -12.01 -0.79 6.06
C THR A 155 -10.72 -1.58 5.86
N ALA A 156 -10.69 -2.87 6.19
CA ALA A 156 -9.53 -3.73 6.04
C ALA A 156 -9.64 -4.65 4.81
N GLY A 157 -9.49 -4.13 3.59
CA GLY A 157 -9.47 -4.92 2.35
C GLY A 157 -10.64 -5.89 2.09
N SER A 158 -11.85 -5.63 2.62
CA SER A 158 -12.93 -6.62 2.63
C SER A 158 -13.42 -7.06 1.24
N ALA A 159 -12.84 -8.15 0.75
CA ALA A 159 -13.29 -8.90 -0.42
C ALA A 159 -13.07 -8.26 -1.79
N HIS A 160 -12.34 -7.14 -1.89
CA HIS A 160 -11.99 -6.50 -3.17
C HIS A 160 -13.20 -6.40 -4.11
N ASN A 161 -14.33 -5.95 -3.57
CA ASN A 161 -15.61 -5.92 -4.28
C ASN A 161 -15.48 -5.19 -5.62
N VAL A 162 -16.09 -5.77 -6.66
CA VAL A 162 -16.15 -5.15 -7.99
C VAL A 162 -16.76 -3.77 -7.88
N GLY A 163 -16.14 -2.79 -8.52
CA GLY A 163 -16.62 -1.41 -8.48
C GLY A 163 -16.13 -0.60 -7.28
N VAL A 164 -15.24 -1.13 -6.45
CA VAL A 164 -14.75 -0.44 -5.25
C VAL A 164 -13.30 0.02 -5.42
N MET A 165 -12.98 1.16 -4.79
CA MET A 165 -11.64 1.72 -4.75
C MET A 165 -10.88 1.26 -3.51
N GLU A 166 -9.63 0.91 -3.70
CA GLU A 166 -8.76 0.42 -2.64
C GLU A 166 -7.37 1.02 -2.71
N LYS A 167 -6.63 0.87 -1.60
CA LYS A 167 -5.26 1.35 -1.43
C LYS A 167 -4.71 0.77 -0.12
N CYS A 168 -3.42 0.92 0.12
CA CYS A 168 -2.82 0.64 1.42
C CYS A 168 -3.57 1.32 2.58
N THR A 169 -3.86 0.54 3.61
CA THR A 169 -4.59 0.93 4.83
C THR A 169 -3.67 1.01 6.05
N PHE A 170 -2.34 0.97 5.84
CA PHE A 170 -1.36 0.69 6.90
C PHE A 170 -1.68 -0.60 7.68
N CYS A 171 -2.33 -1.58 7.03
CA CYS A 171 -2.78 -2.82 7.67
C CYS A 171 -3.61 -2.52 8.93
N VAL A 172 -4.65 -1.70 8.81
CA VAL A 172 -5.53 -1.29 9.94
C VAL A 172 -5.97 -2.47 10.81
N GLN A 173 -6.22 -3.65 10.22
CA GLN A 173 -6.58 -4.89 10.92
C GLN A 173 -5.49 -5.48 11.84
N ARG A 174 -4.24 -5.03 11.68
CA ARG A 174 -3.08 -5.34 12.52
C ARG A 174 -2.82 -4.20 13.50
N VAL A 175 -2.83 -2.96 13.01
CA VAL A 175 -2.55 -1.76 13.81
C VAL A 175 -3.56 -1.59 14.93
N ASP A 176 -4.85 -1.86 14.68
CA ASP A 176 -5.90 -1.82 15.72
C ASP A 176 -5.70 -2.89 16.82
N LYS A 177 -4.81 -3.86 16.61
CA LYS A 177 -4.39 -4.87 17.60
C LYS A 177 -3.02 -4.60 18.21
N GLY A 178 -2.42 -3.44 17.92
CA GLY A 178 -1.07 -3.09 18.38
C GLY A 178 0.05 -3.85 17.67
N LEU A 179 -0.21 -4.42 16.48
CA LEU A 179 0.77 -5.13 15.67
C LEU A 179 1.30 -4.24 14.54
N ASP A 180 2.56 -4.46 14.15
CA ASP A 180 3.16 -3.78 13.01
C ASP A 180 2.47 -4.16 11.68
N PRO A 181 2.42 -3.26 10.69
CA PRO A 181 2.00 -3.59 9.33
C PRO A 181 2.84 -4.74 8.74
N ALA A 182 2.22 -5.61 7.94
CA ALA A 182 2.90 -6.80 7.42
C ALA A 182 4.17 -6.48 6.59
N CYS A 183 4.19 -5.35 5.89
CA CYS A 183 5.36 -4.91 5.14
C CYS A 183 6.55 -4.53 6.05
N VAL A 184 6.28 -4.03 7.25
CA VAL A 184 7.30 -3.68 8.26
C VAL A 184 7.86 -4.96 8.88
N ASP A 185 6.96 -5.83 9.32
CA ASP A 185 7.26 -7.11 10.00
C ASP A 185 8.15 -8.03 9.15
N VAL A 186 7.91 -8.09 7.84
CA VAL A 186 8.65 -8.99 6.93
C VAL A 186 10.00 -8.44 6.47
N CYS A 187 10.30 -7.15 6.69
CA CYS A 187 11.46 -6.52 6.05
C CYS A 187 12.78 -7.06 6.66
N PRO A 188 13.57 -7.88 5.94
CA PRO A 188 14.71 -8.59 6.53
C PRO A 188 15.86 -7.65 6.90
N VAL A 189 15.88 -6.48 6.27
CA VAL A 189 16.88 -5.43 6.46
C VAL A 189 16.35 -4.29 7.31
N HIS A 190 15.14 -4.40 7.87
CA HIS A 190 14.48 -3.36 8.68
C HIS A 190 14.59 -1.96 8.05
N ALA A 191 14.26 -1.87 6.76
CA ALA A 191 14.21 -0.59 6.04
C ALA A 191 12.88 0.16 6.27
N LEU A 192 11.84 -0.53 6.74
CA LEU A 192 10.53 0.06 7.00
C LEU A 192 10.33 0.17 8.52
N HIS A 193 9.95 1.36 8.98
CA HIS A 193 9.64 1.64 10.38
C HIS A 193 8.25 2.25 10.46
N PHE A 194 7.46 1.83 11.44
CA PHE A 194 6.09 2.30 11.61
C PHE A 194 5.82 2.60 13.09
N GLY A 195 4.93 3.54 13.35
CA GLY A 195 4.53 3.86 14.72
C GLY A 195 3.94 5.26 14.84
N ASP A 196 3.79 5.69 16.09
CA ASP A 196 3.35 7.03 16.45
C ASP A 196 4.48 8.04 16.30
N ILE A 197 4.34 9.00 15.37
CA ILE A 197 5.35 10.04 15.14
C ILE A 197 5.38 11.10 16.25
N GLU A 198 4.33 11.19 17.08
CA GLU A 198 4.29 12.12 18.21
C GLU A 198 4.92 11.52 19.48
N ASP A 199 5.08 10.19 19.54
CA ASP A 199 5.84 9.54 20.61
C ASP A 199 7.33 9.60 20.30
N ALA A 200 8.08 10.40 21.07
CA ALA A 200 9.53 10.55 20.93
C ALA A 200 10.31 9.25 21.13
N ASN A 201 9.73 8.26 21.80
CA ASN A 201 10.36 6.95 22.02
C ASN A 201 10.05 5.94 20.91
N SER A 202 9.10 6.23 20.01
CA SER A 202 8.75 5.32 18.93
C SER A 202 9.92 5.11 17.98
N PRO A 203 10.05 3.91 17.37
CA PRO A 203 11.12 3.65 16.40
C PRO A 203 11.14 4.72 15.31
N ILE A 204 9.99 5.06 14.72
CA ILE A 204 9.91 6.04 13.65
C ILE A 204 10.41 7.43 14.07
N SER A 205 10.05 7.93 15.25
CA SER A 205 10.51 9.24 15.74
C SER A 205 12.03 9.29 15.91
N GLN A 206 12.64 8.18 16.35
CA GLN A 206 14.10 8.09 16.47
C GLN A 206 14.80 8.10 15.10
N TYR A 207 14.20 7.48 14.08
CA TYR A 207 14.75 7.47 12.72
C TYR A 207 14.60 8.83 12.03
N VAL A 208 13.40 9.43 12.05
CA VAL A 208 13.12 10.70 11.37
C VAL A 208 13.93 11.85 11.98
N ASN A 209 14.09 11.91 13.31
CA ASN A 209 14.83 13.00 13.96
C ASN A 209 16.35 12.93 13.80
N ARG A 210 16.90 11.79 13.38
CA ARG A 210 18.36 11.55 13.30
C ARG A 210 18.91 11.55 11.87
N GLN A 211 18.04 11.54 10.87
CA GLN A 211 18.42 11.28 9.49
C GLN A 211 17.89 12.38 8.56
N THR A 212 18.62 12.62 7.48
CA THR A 212 18.13 13.46 6.38
C THR A 212 17.11 12.68 5.56
N GLY A 213 16.01 13.33 5.19
CA GLY A 213 14.99 12.70 4.38
C GLY A 213 14.13 13.70 3.63
N PHE A 214 13.17 13.14 2.89
CA PHE A 214 12.17 13.87 2.13
C PHE A 214 10.82 13.16 2.22
N LYS A 215 9.75 13.87 1.89
CA LYS A 215 8.45 13.27 1.58
C LYS A 215 8.19 13.39 0.08
N LEU A 216 7.41 12.48 -0.48
CA LEU A 216 7.13 12.53 -1.92
C LEU A 216 6.18 13.68 -2.26
N LEU A 217 6.56 14.49 -3.25
CA LEU A 217 5.74 15.56 -3.83
C LEU A 217 5.25 16.58 -2.77
N GLU A 218 6.14 17.02 -1.87
CA GLU A 218 5.82 17.96 -0.79
C GLU A 218 5.22 19.27 -1.30
N GLU A 219 5.64 19.72 -2.46
CA GLU A 219 5.19 20.94 -3.12
C GLU A 219 3.68 20.93 -3.41
N LEU A 220 3.03 19.76 -3.45
CA LEU A 220 1.59 19.63 -3.68
C LEU A 220 0.75 19.84 -2.41
N GLY A 221 1.38 20.01 -1.24
CA GLY A 221 0.70 20.34 0.01
C GLY A 221 -0.25 19.26 0.54
N THR A 222 -0.04 18.00 0.15
CA THR A 222 -0.80 16.84 0.69
C THR A 222 -0.39 16.50 2.11
N ASP A 223 0.79 16.95 2.55
CA ASP A 223 1.43 16.59 3.82
C ASP A 223 1.48 15.07 4.08
N PRO A 224 2.36 14.33 3.37
CA PRO A 224 2.51 12.88 3.53
C PRO A 224 2.92 12.46 4.94
N SER A 225 2.45 11.29 5.37
CA SER A 225 2.87 10.62 6.61
C SER A 225 3.85 9.46 6.34
N VAL A 226 4.47 9.45 5.15
CA VAL A 226 5.54 8.51 4.79
C VAL A 226 6.81 9.32 4.52
N PHE A 227 7.85 9.02 5.28
CA PHE A 227 9.15 9.69 5.24
C PHE A 227 10.18 8.79 4.55
N TYR A 228 10.96 9.35 3.63
CA TYR A 228 12.03 8.64 2.94
C TYR A 228 13.38 9.15 3.45
N LEU A 229 14.16 8.27 4.06
CA LEU A 229 15.39 8.62 4.77
C LEU A 229 16.63 8.11 4.00
N ASN A 230 17.77 8.79 4.18
CA ASN A 230 19.08 8.41 3.64
C ASN A 230 19.10 8.14 2.13
N GLY A 231 18.31 8.88 1.37
CA GLY A 231 18.28 8.81 -0.08
C GLY A 231 17.80 10.12 -0.69
N THR A 232 17.76 10.17 -2.02
CA THR A 232 17.29 11.33 -2.77
C THR A 232 16.00 10.99 -3.51
N PRO A 233 15.08 11.94 -3.68
CA PRO A 233 13.92 11.74 -4.54
C PRO A 233 14.37 11.43 -5.98
N PRO A 234 13.62 10.59 -6.73
CA PRO A 234 13.89 10.36 -8.14
C PRO A 234 13.96 11.67 -8.94
N GLY A 235 15.03 11.83 -9.73
CA GLY A 235 15.25 12.99 -10.59
C GLY A 235 14.65 12.82 -11.98
N SER A 236 14.79 13.84 -12.84
CA SER A 236 14.32 13.80 -14.23
C SER A 236 15.09 12.81 -15.12
N ASP A 237 16.31 12.47 -14.73
CA ASP A 237 17.19 11.48 -15.38
C ASP A 237 16.92 10.04 -14.90
N THR A 238 16.01 9.88 -13.93
CA THR A 238 15.71 8.58 -13.32
C THR A 238 14.68 7.82 -14.17
N ARG A 239 15.00 6.58 -14.55
CA ARG A 239 14.09 5.67 -15.28
C ARG A 239 13.80 4.41 -14.48
N GLU A 240 12.58 3.90 -14.59
CA GLU A 240 12.22 2.59 -14.03
C GLU A 240 12.75 1.46 -14.94
N ILE A 241 13.50 0.51 -14.37
CA ILE A 241 14.18 -0.56 -15.11
C ILE A 241 13.23 -1.73 -15.43
N GLU A 242 12.26 -1.98 -14.57
CA GLU A 242 11.35 -3.13 -14.65
C GLU A 242 9.91 -2.64 -14.58
N ARG A 243 9.42 -2.07 -15.68
CA ARG A 243 7.99 -1.77 -15.77
C ARG A 243 7.22 -3.10 -15.78
N PRO A 244 6.12 -3.24 -15.00
CA PRO A 244 5.21 -4.36 -15.17
C PRO A 244 4.82 -4.47 -16.64
N LEU A 245 4.70 -5.67 -17.18
CA LEU A 245 4.14 -5.89 -18.52
C LEU A 245 2.70 -5.38 -18.51
N THR A 246 2.49 -4.12 -18.84
CA THR A 246 1.15 -3.49 -18.95
C THR A 246 0.46 -3.88 -20.26
N GLU A 247 1.12 -4.64 -21.13
CA GLU A 247 0.57 -5.18 -22.36
C GLU A 247 0.24 -6.66 -22.18
N VAL A 248 -0.84 -6.95 -21.46
CA VAL A 248 -1.60 -8.18 -21.67
C VAL A 248 -2.87 -7.77 -22.39
N GLY A 249 -2.80 -7.79 -23.73
CA GLY A 249 -3.91 -7.85 -24.70
C GLY A 249 -5.14 -6.97 -24.46
N SER A 250 -5.33 -5.98 -25.36
CA SER A 250 -6.66 -5.52 -25.77
C SER A 250 -7.53 -6.69 -26.26
#